data_AF-X1UKI9-F1
#
_entry.id   AF-X1UKI9-F1
#
_cell.length_a   1.000
_cell.length_b   1.000
_cell.length_c   1.000
_cell.angle_alpha   90.00
_cell.angle_beta   90.00
_cell.angle_gamma   90.00
#
_symmetry.space_group_name_H-M   'P 1'
#
loop_
_entity.id
_entity.type
_entity.pdbx_description
1 polymer ?
#
loop_
_entity_poly.entity_id
_entity_poly.type
_entity_poly.pdbx_seq_one_letter_code
_entity_poly.pdbx_strand_id
1 'polypeptide(L)' 'SNHKAFTAGLIYYIGQSLENRKIITQSIVERTSRFSSTTIRKKFNALKKILGDPQELDL' A
#
# COMPACT_ATOMS: atom_id res chain seq x y z
N SER A 1 2.64 10.10 12.48
CA SER A 1 1.59 11.01 12.02
C SER A 1 0.67 10.31 11.03
N ASN A 2 -0.65 10.59 11.05
CA ASN A 2 -1.66 9.90 10.23
C ASN A 2 -1.41 9.99 8.72
N HIS A 3 -0.93 11.14 8.22
CA HIS A 3 -0.58 11.32 6.80
C HIS A 3 0.53 10.37 6.36
N LYS A 4 1.58 10.16 7.17
CA LYS A 4 2.68 9.22 6.84
C LYS A 4 2.18 7.77 6.75
N ALA A 5 1.28 7.38 7.65
CA ALA A 5 0.67 6.04 7.60
C ALA A 5 -0.21 5.86 6.36
N PHE A 6 -0.95 6.90 5.98
CA PHE A 6 -1.72 6.92 4.74
C PHE A 6 -0.81 6.80 3.51
N THR A 7 0.28 7.58 3.43
CA THR A 7 1.27 7.49 2.35
C THR A 7 1.89 6.11 2.24
N ALA A 8 2.23 5.47 3.37
CA ALA A 8 2.73 4.08 3.35
C ALA A 8 1.70 3.10 2.79
N GLY A 9 0.43 3.24 3.17
CA GLY A 9 -0.68 2.48 2.57
C GLY A 9 -0.85 2.73 1.07
N LEU A 10 -0.66 3.98 0.63
CA LEU A 10 -0.78 4.37 -0.79
C LEU A 10 0.36 3.82 -1.64
N ILE A 11 1.60 3.91 -1.15
CA ILE A 11 2.76 3.30 -1.82
C ILE A 11 2.55 1.80 -1.96
N TYR A 12 2.06 1.14 -0.92
CA TYR A 12 1.74 -0.28 -0.98
C TYR A 12 0.61 -0.57 -1.99
N TYR A 13 -0.44 0.27 -2.03
CA TYR A 13 -1.54 0.14 -2.97
C TYR A 13 -1.07 0.22 -4.44
N ILE A 14 -0.30 1.26 -4.78
CA ILE A 14 0.31 1.41 -6.11
C ILE A 14 1.23 0.23 -6.42
N GLY A 15 2.01 -0.21 -5.44
CA GLY A 15 2.86 -1.40 -5.57
C GLY A 15 2.10 -2.67 -5.97
N GLN A 16 0.84 -2.80 -5.54
CA GLN A 16 -0.01 -3.94 -5.89
C GLN A 16 -0.70 -3.79 -7.26
N SER A 17 -0.75 -2.59 -7.85
CA SER A 17 -1.31 -2.37 -9.19
C SER A 17 -0.29 -2.56 -10.31
N LEU A 18 1.00 -2.54 -10.01
CA LEU A 18 2.04 -2.82 -11.00
C LEU A 18 2.06 -4.32 -11.36
N GLU A 19 2.30 -4.66 -12.64
CA GLU A 19 2.50 -6.05 -13.08
C GLU A 19 3.59 -6.77 -12.27
N ASN A 20 4.66 -6.04 -11.91
CA ASN A 20 5.79 -6.57 -11.17
C ASN A 20 5.63 -6.36 -9.64
N ARG A 21 4.59 -6.98 -9.07
CA ARG A 21 4.17 -6.90 -7.65
C ARG A 21 5.26 -7.25 -6.63
N LYS A 22 6.37 -7.84 -7.07
CA LYS A 22 7.51 -8.23 -6.22
C LYS A 22 8.43 -7.08 -5.85
N ILE A 23 8.30 -5.91 -6.49
CA ILE A 23 9.21 -4.77 -6.25
C ILE A 23 8.82 -4.00 -4.99
N ILE A 24 7.52 -3.77 -4.78
CA ILE A 24 7.01 -3.09 -3.57
C ILE A 24 6.37 -4.12 -2.66
N THR A 25 7.22 -4.90 -1.99
CA THR A 25 6.77 -5.83 -0.97
C THR A 25 6.35 -5.07 0.29
N GLN A 26 5.49 -5.70 1.08
CA GLN A 26 5.08 -5.16 2.37
C GLN A 26 6.29 -4.93 3.30
N SER A 27 7.30 -5.81 3.24
CA SER A 27 8.52 -5.69 4.05
C SER A 27 9.37 -4.46 3.70
N ILE A 28 9.41 -4.05 2.42
CA ILE A 28 10.10 -2.83 1.99
C ILE A 28 9.37 -1.59 2.53
N VAL A 29 8.03 -1.58 2.44
CA VAL A 29 7.21 -0.47 2.94
C VAL A 29 7.29 -0.38 4.47
N GLU A 30 7.31 -1.50 5.18
CA GLU A 30 7.50 -1.54 6.63
C GLU A 30 8.85 -0.96 7.04
N ARG A 31 9.93 -1.41 6.40
CA ARG A 31 11.30 -0.96 6.73
C ARG A 31 11.50 0.53 6.48
N THR A 32 10.92 1.05 5.40
CA THR A 32 11.08 2.46 5.00
C THR A 32 10.16 3.39 5.78
N SER A 33 8.92 2.99 6.05
CA SER A 33 7.92 3.82 6.73
C SER A 33 7.97 3.70 8.26
N ARG A 34 8.60 2.66 8.80
CA ARG A 34 8.61 2.27 10.23
C ARG A 34 7.21 2.02 10.82
N PHE A 35 6.21 1.81 9.97
CA PHE A 35 4.88 1.38 10.42
C PHE A 35 4.78 -0.14 10.44
N SER A 36 3.96 -0.65 11.35
CA SER A 36 3.65 -2.08 11.39
C SER A 36 2.90 -2.51 10.13
N SER A 37 3.08 -3.79 9.78
CA SER A 37 2.28 -4.53 8.80
C SER A 37 0.78 -4.24 8.93
N THR A 38 0.27 -4.31 10.15
CA THR A 38 -1.15 -4.08 10.48
C THR A 38 -1.60 -2.66 10.18
N THR A 39 -0.74 -1.67 10.42
CA THR A 39 -1.05 -0.26 10.12
C THR A 39 -1.12 -0.02 8.63
N ILE A 40 -0.13 -0.52 7.88
CA ILE A 40 -0.08 -0.42 6.42
C ILE A 40 -1.29 -1.12 5.81
N ARG A 41 -1.62 -2.34 6.26
CA ARG A 41 -2.77 -3.11 5.79
C ARG A 41 -4.11 -2.44 6.06
N LYS A 42 -4.28 -1.79 7.22
CA LYS A 42 -5.48 -0.99 7.52
C LYS A 42 -5.64 0.17 6.52
N LYS A 43 -4.55 0.88 6.20
CA LYS A 43 -4.59 1.99 5.24
C LYS A 43 -4.78 1.51 3.80
N PHE A 44 -4.12 0.43 3.41
CA PHE A 44 -4.35 -0.25 2.13
C PHE A 44 -5.81 -0.66 1.95
N ASN A 45 -6.43 -1.29 2.95
CA ASN A 45 -7.85 -1.67 2.87
C ASN A 45 -8.79 -0.45 2.80
N ALA A 46 -8.43 0.66 3.44
CA ALA A 46 -9.16 1.91 3.28
C ALA A 46 -9.06 2.44 1.85
N LEU A 47 -7.87 2.38 1.24
CA LEU A 47 -7.65 2.76 -0.16
C LEU A 47 -8.40 1.86 -1.13
N LYS A 48 -8.43 0.52 -0.92
CA LYS A 48 -9.25 -0.39 -1.72
C LYS A 48 -10.73 0.00 -1.74
N LYS A 49 -11.28 0.47 -0.61
CA LYS A 49 -12.68 0.93 -0.54
C LYS A 49 -12.92 2.23 -1.31
N ILE A 50 -11.90 3.05 -1.50
CA ILE A 50 -12.00 4.36 -2.15
C ILE A 50 -11.71 4.25 -3.65
N LEU A 51 -10.70 3.46 -4.01
CA LEU A 51 -10.10 3.42 -5.34
C LEU A 51 -10.42 2.14 -6.12
N GLY A 52 -10.99 1.12 -5.46
CA GLY A 52 -11.26 -0.19 -6.07
C GLY A 52 -10.11 -1.18 -5.89
N ASP A 53 -10.21 -2.33 -6.56
CA ASP A 53 -9.15 -3.35 -6.49
C ASP A 53 -7.91 -2.88 -7.25
N PRO A 54 -6.73 -2.79 -6.59
CA PRO A 54 -5.51 -2.38 -7.28
C PRO A 54 -5.15 -3.29 -8.44
N GLN A 55 -5.60 -4.55 -8.46
CA GLN A 55 -5.31 -5.50 -9.54
C GLN A 55 -6.20 -5.33 -10.76
N GLU A 56 -7.29 -4.56 -10.63
CA GLU A 56 -8.21 -4.22 -11.72
C GLU A 56 -7.89 -2.83 -12.30
N LEU A 57 -6.91 -2.13 -11.72
CA LEU A 57 -6.40 -0.89 -12.28
C LEU A 57 -5.49 -1.23 -13.46
N ASP A 58 -6.00 -1.00 -14.66
CA ASP A 58 -5.25 -1.07 -15.91
C ASP A 58 -4.36 0.19 -16.01
N LEU A 59 -3.18 0.15 -15.34
CA LEU A 59 -2.22 1.26 -15.21
C LEU A 59 -0.93 1.01 -16.00
#